data_AF-A0A7X7JJA9-F1
#
_entry.id   AF-A0A7X7JJA9-F1
#
_cell.length_a   1.000
_cell.length_b   1.000
_cell.length_c   1.000
_cell.angle_alpha   90.00
_cell.angle_beta   90.00
_cell.angle_gamma   90.00
#
_symmetry.space_group_name_H-M   'P 1'
#
loop_
_entity.id
_entity.type
_entity.pdbx_description
1 polymer ?
#
loop_
_entity_poly.entity_id
_entity_poly.type
_entity_poly.pdbx_seq_one_letter_code
_entity_poly.pdbx_strand_id
1 'polypeptide(L)'
;MALSEDSQIVITIPAWVDETVQSFGPLVDDESRARLVVRLARMNSERGGGPFGAAVFLGDELVAAGVNRVLETQLSIAHAEVIALMRAQQVLARTGLPTTGPYTLVTSTDPCCQCFGALIWSDVERLVCAAHTEDAEAAGFDEGPKPSDWVQILEGRGVAVTRSVLREDARRVLEDYRLRGGRIY
;
A
#
# COMPACT_ATOMS: atom_id res chain seq x y z
N MET A 1 -10.61 -34.14 6.46
CA MET A 1 -9.74 -33.46 7.44
C MET A 1 -10.67 -32.60 8.27
N ALA A 2 -10.90 -32.93 9.54
CA ALA A 2 -11.78 -32.13 10.37
C ALA A 2 -11.04 -30.83 10.69
N LEU A 3 -11.55 -29.70 10.21
CA LEU A 3 -11.16 -28.39 10.72
C LEU A 3 -11.81 -28.27 12.10
N SER A 4 -11.14 -28.81 13.12
CA SER A 4 -11.58 -28.74 14.50
C SER A 4 -10.43 -28.21 15.36
N GLU A 5 -10.16 -26.91 15.21
CA GLU A 5 -9.47 -26.03 16.17
C GLU A 5 -9.44 -24.61 15.58
N ASP A 6 -9.40 -23.59 16.45
CA ASP A 6 -9.22 -22.21 16.03
C ASP A 6 -7.85 -22.06 15.34
N SER A 7 -7.85 -21.63 14.08
CA SER A 7 -6.63 -21.37 13.31
C SER A 7 -6.40 -19.87 13.14
N GLN A 8 -5.14 -19.42 13.23
CA GLN A 8 -4.77 -18.02 13.05
C GLN A 8 -3.93 -17.83 11.77
N ILE A 9 -4.15 -16.71 11.09
CA ILE A 9 -3.27 -16.21 10.02
C ILE A 9 -2.45 -15.06 10.61
N VAL A 10 -1.13 -15.21 10.63
CA VAL A 10 -0.22 -14.20 11.20
C VAL A 10 0.67 -13.66 10.09
N ILE A 11 0.57 -12.35 9.86
CA ILE A 11 1.46 -11.63 8.94
C ILE A 11 2.40 -10.76 9.75
N THR A 12 3.69 -11.10 9.72
CA THR A 12 4.72 -10.30 10.41
C THR A 12 5.12 -9.12 9.55
N ILE A 13 5.04 -7.93 10.14
CA ILE A 13 5.52 -6.69 9.53
C ILE A 13 6.93 -6.42 10.07
N PRO A 14 7.95 -6.32 9.20
CA PRO A 14 9.31 -6.11 9.67
C PRO A 14 9.49 -4.80 10.44
N ALA A 15 10.26 -4.83 11.54
CA ALA A 15 10.53 -3.64 12.37
C ALA A 15 11.12 -2.47 11.57
N TRP A 16 11.91 -2.75 10.54
CA TRP A 16 12.52 -1.71 9.69
C TRP A 16 11.47 -0.81 9.00
N VAL A 17 10.25 -1.29 8.80
CA VAL A 17 9.16 -0.46 8.25
C VAL A 17 8.86 0.69 9.21
N ASP A 18 8.67 0.38 10.50
CA ASP A 18 8.35 1.39 11.51
C ASP A 18 9.56 2.27 11.84
N GLU A 19 10.78 1.70 11.85
CA GLU A 19 12.03 2.48 11.99
C GLU A 19 12.20 3.49 10.84
N THR A 20 11.89 3.09 9.60
CA THR A 20 11.98 3.97 8.43
C THR A 20 11.00 5.12 8.53
N VAL A 21 9.76 4.81 8.90
CA VAL A 21 8.69 5.78 9.13
C VAL A 21 9.08 6.79 10.21
N GLN A 22 9.59 6.33 11.36
CA GLN A 22 10.00 7.20 12.48
C GLN A 22 11.19 8.09 12.13
N SER A 23 12.06 7.64 11.21
CA SER A 23 13.20 8.42 10.72
C SER A 23 12.84 9.40 9.60
N PHE A 24 11.61 9.34 9.07
CA PHE A 24 11.19 10.17 7.94
C PHE A 24 10.85 11.58 8.41
N GLY A 25 11.15 12.57 7.56
CA GLY A 25 10.82 13.98 7.86
C GLY A 25 9.30 14.22 7.96
N PRO A 26 8.88 15.47 8.22
CA PRO A 26 7.46 15.80 8.34
C PRO A 26 6.62 15.32 7.14
N LEU A 27 5.48 14.69 7.42
CA LEU A 27 4.58 14.07 6.43
C LEU A 27 3.32 14.95 6.19
N VAL A 28 3.55 16.21 5.86
CA VAL A 28 2.53 17.27 5.87
C VAL A 28 1.80 17.45 4.53
N ASP A 29 2.30 16.85 3.46
CA ASP A 29 1.74 16.98 2.11
C ASP A 29 1.82 15.66 1.33
N ASP A 30 1.18 15.61 0.17
CA ASP A 30 1.18 14.40 -0.66
C ASP A 30 2.57 14.01 -1.12
N GLU A 31 3.45 14.98 -1.40
CA GLU A 31 4.79 14.70 -1.92
C GLU A 31 5.67 14.02 -0.85
N SER A 32 5.67 14.53 0.38
CA SER A 32 6.39 13.94 1.52
C SER A 32 5.84 12.56 1.86
N ARG A 33 4.52 12.35 1.83
CA ARG A 33 3.88 11.05 2.04
C ARG A 33 4.18 10.06 0.90
N ALA A 34 4.12 10.50 -0.35
CA ALA A 34 4.49 9.70 -1.51
C ALA A 34 5.98 9.29 -1.44
N ARG A 35 6.86 10.20 -1.02
CA ARG A 35 8.29 9.92 -0.85
C ARG A 35 8.54 8.82 0.18
N LEU A 36 7.78 8.81 1.28
CA LEU A 36 7.83 7.74 2.27
C LEU A 36 7.46 6.39 1.65
N VAL A 37 6.31 6.28 0.98
CA VAL A 37 5.86 4.98 0.45
C VAL A 37 6.73 4.48 -0.70
N VAL A 38 7.29 5.39 -1.52
CA VAL A 38 8.30 5.05 -2.54
C VAL A 38 9.61 4.57 -1.90
N ARG A 39 10.03 5.19 -0.78
CA ARG A 39 11.20 4.72 -0.01
C ARG A 39 10.96 3.33 0.56
N LEU A 40 9.79 3.07 1.13
CA LEU A 40 9.40 1.76 1.66
C LEU A 40 9.37 0.71 0.54
N ALA A 41 8.80 1.03 -0.62
CA ALA A 41 8.80 0.16 -1.80
C ALA A 41 10.22 -0.21 -2.25
N ARG A 42 11.11 0.79 -2.35
CA ARG A 42 12.53 0.57 -2.70
C ARG A 42 13.21 -0.35 -1.70
N MET A 43 13.10 -0.05 -0.41
CA MET A 43 13.72 -0.84 0.66
C MET A 43 13.16 -2.26 0.73
N ASN A 44 11.86 -2.46 0.52
CA ASN A 44 11.28 -3.80 0.49
C ASN A 44 11.86 -4.62 -0.66
N SER A 45 12.00 -4.01 -1.84
CA SER A 45 12.62 -4.63 -3.01
C SER A 45 14.10 -4.98 -2.83
N GLU A 46 14.85 -4.15 -2.12
CA GLU A 46 16.26 -4.39 -1.78
C GLU A 46 16.41 -5.53 -0.76
N ARG A 47 15.34 -5.82 -0.02
CA ARG A 47 15.27 -6.88 1.00
C ARG A 47 14.60 -8.16 0.50
N GLY A 48 14.33 -8.26 -0.81
CA GLY A 48 13.80 -9.47 -1.46
C GLY A 48 12.28 -9.56 -1.55
N GLY A 49 11.53 -8.54 -1.09
CA GLY A 49 10.09 -8.44 -1.25
C GLY A 49 9.66 -7.77 -2.56
N GLY A 50 8.35 -7.68 -2.80
CA GLY A 50 7.81 -6.94 -3.94
C GLY A 50 8.05 -5.41 -3.84
N PRO A 51 8.22 -4.69 -4.96
CA PRO A 51 8.58 -3.27 -4.99
C PRO A 51 7.39 -2.33 -4.70
N PHE A 52 6.64 -2.59 -3.63
CA PHE A 52 5.44 -1.83 -3.28
C PHE A 52 5.38 -1.46 -1.81
N GLY A 53 4.93 -0.23 -1.54
CA GLY A 53 4.75 0.34 -0.21
C GLY A 53 3.49 1.19 -0.15
N ALA A 54 2.86 1.26 1.03
CA ALA A 54 1.68 2.07 1.28
C ALA A 54 1.63 2.55 2.73
N ALA A 55 0.85 3.59 3.01
CA ALA A 55 0.64 4.10 4.36
C ALA A 55 -0.74 4.75 4.51
N VAL A 56 -1.34 4.58 5.68
CA VAL A 56 -2.62 5.16 6.07
C VAL A 56 -2.38 6.32 7.02
N PHE A 57 -3.06 7.44 6.75
CA PHE A 57 -3.02 8.66 7.54
C PHE A 57 -4.42 9.02 8.02
N LEU A 58 -4.50 9.67 9.19
CA LEU A 58 -5.67 10.33 9.73
C LEU A 58 -5.33 11.81 9.90
N GLY A 59 -5.82 12.65 8.98
CA GLY A 59 -5.33 14.04 8.87
C GLY A 59 -3.83 14.07 8.54
N ASP A 60 -3.03 14.59 9.47
CA ASP A 60 -1.56 14.65 9.36
C ASP A 60 -0.83 13.55 10.15
N GLU A 61 -1.57 12.74 10.89
CA GLU A 61 -1.01 11.65 11.67
C GLU A 61 -0.89 10.39 10.81
N LEU A 62 0.29 9.78 10.79
CA LEU A 62 0.46 8.46 10.21
C LEU A 62 -0.05 7.40 11.19
N VAL A 63 -1.03 6.63 10.75
CA VAL A 63 -1.66 5.55 11.54
C VAL A 63 -0.88 4.24 11.38
N ALA A 64 -0.56 3.87 10.14
CA ALA A 64 0.18 2.65 9.85
C ALA A 64 0.83 2.68 8.47
N ALA A 65 1.94 1.94 8.30
CA ALA A 65 2.57 1.71 7.01
C ALA A 65 2.62 0.21 6.67
N GLY A 66 2.63 -0.11 5.39
CA GLY A 66 2.66 -1.47 4.87
C GLY A 66 3.59 -1.59 3.67
N VAL A 67 4.11 -2.79 3.46
CA VAL A 67 4.88 -3.15 2.26
C VAL A 67 4.40 -4.51 1.77
N ASN A 68 4.63 -4.81 0.50
CA ASN A 68 4.25 -6.12 -0.03
C ASN A 68 5.00 -7.24 0.70
N ARG A 69 4.26 -8.27 1.16
CA ARG A 69 4.82 -9.44 1.88
C ARG A 69 4.47 -10.77 1.20
N VAL A 70 4.07 -10.75 -0.07
CA VAL A 70 3.52 -11.94 -0.76
C VAL A 70 4.52 -13.09 -0.76
N LEU A 71 5.77 -12.82 -1.15
CA LEU A 71 6.80 -13.85 -1.27
C LEU A 71 7.22 -14.42 0.09
N GLU A 72 7.34 -13.56 1.10
CA GLU A 72 7.83 -13.95 2.42
C GLU A 72 6.78 -14.67 3.26
N THR A 73 5.50 -14.32 3.07
CA THR A 73 4.39 -14.92 3.82
C THR A 73 3.73 -16.08 3.08
N GLN A 74 3.96 -16.20 1.76
CA GLN A 74 3.24 -17.11 0.88
C GLN A 74 1.72 -16.85 0.85
N LEU A 75 1.32 -15.62 1.15
CA LEU A 75 -0.08 -15.17 1.10
C LEU A 75 -0.23 -14.19 -0.07
N SER A 76 -0.94 -14.61 -1.11
CA SER A 76 -1.14 -13.80 -2.33
C SER A 76 -1.79 -12.44 -2.04
N ILE A 77 -2.61 -12.35 -0.99
CA ILE A 77 -3.32 -11.12 -0.64
C ILE A 77 -2.47 -10.10 0.13
N ALA A 78 -1.23 -10.43 0.50
CA ALA A 78 -0.38 -9.61 1.36
C ALA A 78 0.27 -8.42 0.61
N HIS A 79 -0.55 -7.65 -0.11
CA HIS A 79 -0.16 -6.45 -0.85
C HIS A 79 0.07 -5.27 0.09
N ALA A 80 0.84 -4.28 -0.35
CA ALA A 80 1.23 -3.16 0.52
C ALA A 80 0.01 -2.40 1.07
N GLU A 81 -0.99 -2.14 0.22
CA GLU A 81 -2.25 -1.47 0.55
C GLU A 81 -3.06 -2.29 1.55
N VAL A 82 -3.23 -3.59 1.29
CA VAL A 82 -3.95 -4.51 2.19
C VAL A 82 -3.28 -4.55 3.56
N ILE A 83 -1.96 -4.66 3.59
CA ILE A 83 -1.18 -4.66 4.83
C ILE A 83 -1.33 -3.34 5.58
N ALA A 84 -1.22 -2.19 4.91
CA ALA A 84 -1.37 -0.89 5.54
C ALA A 84 -2.78 -0.71 6.13
N LEU A 85 -3.83 -1.09 5.39
CA LEU A 85 -5.22 -1.04 5.84
C LEU A 85 -5.47 -1.96 7.04
N MET A 86 -5.03 -3.22 6.98
CA MET A 86 -5.17 -4.17 8.10
C MET A 86 -4.48 -3.65 9.37
N ARG A 87 -3.26 -3.12 9.24
CA ARG A 87 -2.53 -2.55 10.38
C ARG A 87 -3.25 -1.32 10.94
N ALA A 88 -3.73 -0.42 10.09
CA ALA A 88 -4.44 0.78 10.53
C ALA A 88 -5.69 0.41 11.33
N GLN A 89 -6.49 -0.53 10.84
CA GLN A 89 -7.68 -1.03 11.53
C GLN A 89 -7.33 -1.66 12.88
N GLN A 90 -6.24 -2.44 12.97
CA GLN A 90 -5.78 -3.01 14.23
C GLN A 90 -5.31 -1.95 15.23
N VAL A 91 -4.59 -0.92 14.78
CA VAL A 91 -4.14 0.19 15.63
C VAL A 91 -5.35 0.93 16.19
N LEU A 92 -6.27 1.35 15.33
CA LEU A 92 -7.47 2.11 15.73
C LEU A 92 -8.37 1.31 16.69
N ALA A 93 -8.55 0.01 16.46
CA ALA A 93 -9.31 -0.85 17.35
C ALA A 93 -8.66 -1.01 18.74
N ARG A 94 -7.33 -0.96 18.82
CA ARG A 94 -6.58 -1.10 20.09
C ARG A 94 -6.53 0.19 20.90
N THR A 95 -6.41 1.34 20.24
CA THR A 95 -6.26 2.63 20.92
C THR A 95 -7.59 3.22 21.37
N GLY A 96 -8.70 2.85 20.72
CA GLY A 96 -10.03 3.41 21.00
C GLY A 96 -10.12 4.92 20.74
N LEU A 97 -9.16 5.48 19.99
CA LEU A 97 -9.14 6.89 19.63
C LEU A 97 -10.33 7.24 18.72
N PRO A 98 -10.86 8.47 18.77
CA PRO A 98 -11.92 8.90 17.88
C PRO A 98 -11.51 8.69 16.42
N THR A 99 -12.28 7.90 15.67
CA THR A 99 -12.03 7.56 14.26
C THR A 99 -12.49 8.65 13.29
N THR A 100 -12.62 9.89 13.77
CA THR A 100 -13.29 10.97 13.05
C THR A 100 -12.26 11.85 12.34
N GLY A 101 -12.17 11.71 11.02
CA GLY A 101 -11.34 12.52 10.14
C GLY A 101 -11.05 11.77 8.84
N PRO A 102 -10.70 12.48 7.75
CA PRO A 102 -10.53 11.84 6.45
C PRO A 102 -9.31 10.92 6.47
N TYR A 103 -9.56 9.62 6.39
CA TYR A 103 -8.49 8.65 6.19
C TYR A 103 -7.93 8.78 4.78
N THR A 104 -6.61 8.88 4.69
CA THR A 104 -5.90 8.90 3.40
C THR A 104 -5.01 7.67 3.28
N LEU A 105 -5.22 6.84 2.27
CA LEU A 105 -4.24 5.84 1.84
C LEU A 105 -3.31 6.47 0.80
N VAL A 106 -2.01 6.41 1.06
CA VAL A 106 -0.96 6.77 0.09
C VAL A 106 -0.28 5.49 -0.34
N THR A 107 -0.11 5.27 -1.65
CA THR A 107 0.45 4.04 -2.22
C THR A 107 1.49 4.35 -3.31
N SER A 108 2.54 3.52 -3.38
CA SER A 108 3.62 3.68 -4.35
C SER A 108 3.18 3.45 -5.80
N THR A 109 2.05 2.78 -6.01
CA THR A 109 1.50 2.43 -7.32
C THR A 109 -0.03 2.46 -7.24
N ASP A 110 -0.71 2.79 -8.34
CA ASP A 110 -2.15 2.57 -8.46
C ASP A 110 -2.56 1.18 -7.94
N PRO A 111 -3.73 1.05 -7.31
CA PRO A 111 -4.13 -0.24 -6.73
C PRO A 111 -4.46 -1.25 -7.83
N CYS A 112 -4.06 -2.52 -7.63
CA CYS A 112 -4.54 -3.64 -8.46
C CYS A 112 -6.02 -3.93 -8.21
N CYS A 113 -6.62 -4.84 -8.99
CA CYS A 113 -8.03 -5.23 -8.84
C CYS A 113 -8.39 -5.65 -7.39
N GLN A 114 -7.48 -6.34 -6.69
CA GLN A 114 -7.68 -6.72 -5.29
C GLN A 114 -7.66 -5.51 -4.36
N CYS A 115 -6.62 -4.66 -4.46
CA CYS A 115 -6.46 -3.49 -3.60
C CYS A 115 -7.53 -2.43 -3.86
N PHE A 116 -8.01 -2.30 -5.10
CA PHE A 116 -9.19 -1.53 -5.47
C PHE A 116 -10.43 -2.04 -4.72
N GLY A 117 -10.65 -3.35 -4.69
CA GLY A 117 -11.73 -3.95 -3.89
C GLY A 117 -11.56 -3.70 -2.39
N ALA A 118 -10.34 -3.78 -1.86
CA ALA A 118 -10.06 -3.51 -0.45
C ALA A 118 -10.38 -2.05 -0.07
N LEU A 119 -10.06 -1.09 -0.93
CA LEU A 119 -10.36 0.33 -0.72
C LEU A 119 -11.85 0.59 -0.52
N ILE A 120 -12.70 -0.07 -1.31
CA ILE A 120 -14.17 0.07 -1.24
C ILE A 120 -14.72 -0.24 0.17
N TRP A 121 -14.06 -1.11 0.94
CA TRP A 121 -14.50 -1.57 2.26
C TRP A 121 -13.69 -1.00 3.42
N SER A 122 -12.78 -0.08 3.14
CA SER A 122 -11.75 0.35 4.10
C SER A 122 -12.09 1.60 4.90
N ASP A 123 -13.20 2.28 4.56
CA ASP A 123 -13.56 3.62 5.06
C ASP A 123 -12.52 4.72 4.76
N VAL A 124 -11.58 4.46 3.83
CA VAL A 124 -10.67 5.49 3.31
C VAL A 124 -11.44 6.48 2.45
N GLU A 125 -11.30 7.77 2.75
CA GLU A 125 -11.96 8.87 2.03
C GLU A 125 -11.06 9.48 0.95
N ARG A 126 -9.77 9.13 0.94
CA ARG A 126 -8.82 9.64 -0.03
C ARG A 126 -7.72 8.64 -0.38
N LEU A 127 -7.45 8.49 -1.68
CA LEU A 127 -6.36 7.70 -2.23
C LEU A 127 -5.34 8.62 -2.92
N VAL A 128 -4.06 8.44 -2.61
CA VAL A 128 -2.94 9.10 -3.30
C VAL A 128 -2.03 8.04 -3.91
N CYS A 129 -1.84 8.08 -5.22
CA CYS A 129 -1.02 7.13 -5.96
C CYS A 129 0.21 7.80 -6.60
N ALA A 130 1.35 7.10 -6.54
CA ALA A 130 2.57 7.52 -7.24
C ALA A 130 2.67 6.96 -8.66
N ALA A 131 3.14 5.72 -8.84
CA ALA A 131 3.21 5.05 -10.14
C ALA A 131 1.82 4.69 -10.68
N HIS A 132 1.72 4.54 -11.99
CA HIS A 132 0.49 4.13 -12.66
C HIS A 132 0.43 2.61 -12.86
N THR A 133 -0.76 2.10 -13.18
CA THR A 133 -1.02 0.70 -13.55
C THR A 133 -0.08 0.26 -14.68
N GLU A 134 0.10 1.09 -15.70
CA GLU A 134 0.95 0.77 -16.85
C GLU A 134 2.45 0.70 -16.48
N ASP A 135 2.87 1.41 -15.43
CA ASP A 135 4.25 1.36 -14.94
C ASP A 135 4.54 0.00 -14.26
N ALA A 136 3.56 -0.56 -13.55
CA ALA A 136 3.65 -1.87 -12.92
C ALA A 136 3.59 -3.01 -13.95
N GLU A 137 2.68 -2.90 -14.92
CA GLU A 137 2.56 -3.84 -16.04
C GLU A 137 3.85 -3.87 -16.89
N ALA A 138 4.46 -2.71 -17.16
CA ALA A 138 5.75 -2.63 -17.83
C ALA A 138 6.90 -3.27 -17.03
N ALA A 139 6.77 -3.34 -15.70
CA ALA A 139 7.70 -4.08 -14.84
C ALA A 139 7.42 -5.59 -14.79
N GLY A 140 6.29 -6.04 -15.34
CA GLY A 140 5.88 -7.44 -15.46
C GLY A 140 4.79 -7.88 -14.47
N PHE A 141 4.24 -6.99 -13.65
CA PHE A 141 3.16 -7.32 -12.71
C PHE A 141 1.79 -7.35 -13.40
N ASP A 142 0.89 -8.20 -12.90
CA ASP A 142 -0.50 -8.24 -13.34
C ASP A 142 -1.38 -7.42 -12.37
N GLU A 143 -2.02 -6.38 -12.90
CA GLU A 143 -2.91 -5.49 -12.13
C GLU A 143 -4.35 -6.04 -12.07
N GLY A 144 -4.63 -7.14 -12.78
CA GLY A 144 -5.91 -7.82 -12.83
C GLY A 144 -6.98 -7.07 -13.63
N PRO A 145 -8.21 -7.60 -13.70
CA PRO A 145 -9.32 -7.01 -14.48
C PRO A 145 -9.97 -5.83 -13.76
N LYS A 146 -9.17 -4.85 -13.33
CA LYS A 146 -9.63 -3.61 -12.71
C LYS A 146 -10.42 -2.79 -13.75
N PRO A 147 -11.63 -2.27 -13.42
CA PRO A 147 -12.40 -1.44 -14.35
C PRO A 147 -11.59 -0.26 -14.88
N SER A 148 -11.73 0.07 -16.17
CA SER A 148 -11.01 1.20 -16.78
C SER A 148 -11.36 2.56 -16.16
N ASP A 149 -12.57 2.67 -15.60
CA ASP A 149 -13.11 3.83 -14.90
C ASP A 149 -13.02 3.70 -13.37
N TRP A 150 -12.07 2.91 -12.85
CA TRP A 150 -11.92 2.67 -11.41
C TRP A 150 -11.79 3.95 -10.57
N VAL A 151 -11.17 5.01 -11.13
CA VAL A 151 -11.04 6.31 -10.46
C VAL A 151 -12.42 6.90 -10.21
N GLN A 152 -13.26 6.96 -11.25
CA GLN A 152 -14.61 7.50 -11.18
C GLN A 152 -15.50 6.64 -10.26
N ILE A 153 -15.29 5.32 -10.23
CA ILE A 153 -16.01 4.43 -9.30
C ILE A 153 -15.65 4.74 -7.85
N LEU A 154 -14.36 4.99 -7.55
CA LEU A 154 -13.91 5.38 -6.20
C LEU A 154 -14.45 6.76 -5.81
N GLU A 155 -14.35 7.75 -6.70
CA GLU A 155 -14.87 9.10 -6.46
C GLU A 155 -16.38 9.11 -6.25
N GLY A 156 -17.13 8.32 -7.02
CA GLY A 156 -18.57 8.14 -6.86
C GLY A 156 -18.98 7.48 -5.53
N ARG A 157 -18.02 6.85 -4.83
CA ARG A 157 -18.17 6.29 -3.48
C ARG A 157 -17.63 7.23 -2.39
N GLY A 158 -17.24 8.45 -2.75
CA GLY A 158 -16.68 9.42 -1.80
C GLY A 158 -15.19 9.26 -1.52
N VAL A 159 -14.47 8.46 -2.31
CA VAL A 159 -13.02 8.31 -2.18
C VAL A 159 -12.32 9.21 -3.20
N ALA A 160 -11.83 10.37 -2.75
CA ALA A 160 -11.11 11.30 -3.61
C ALA A 160 -9.78 10.68 -4.08
N VAL A 161 -9.45 10.78 -5.37
CA VAL A 161 -8.25 10.14 -5.94
C VAL A 161 -7.27 11.21 -6.45
N THR A 162 -6.02 11.14 -6.01
CA THR A 162 -4.90 11.93 -6.53
C THR A 162 -3.88 10.97 -7.12
N ARG A 163 -3.49 11.14 -8.39
CA ARG A 163 -2.51 10.27 -9.07
C ARG A 163 -1.28 11.05 -9.49
N SER A 164 -0.22 10.31 -9.80
CA SER A 164 1.03 10.82 -10.37
C SER A 164 1.93 11.60 -9.38
N VAL A 165 1.73 11.44 -8.07
CA VAL A 165 2.56 12.12 -7.07
C VAL A 165 3.92 11.41 -6.99
N LEU A 166 5.02 12.07 -7.36
CA LEU A 166 6.34 11.45 -7.50
C LEU A 166 6.36 10.21 -8.41
N ARG A 167 5.54 10.22 -9.48
CA ARG A 167 5.44 9.09 -10.43
C ARG A 167 6.80 8.61 -10.93
N GLU A 168 7.68 9.53 -11.31
CA GLU A 168 8.97 9.16 -11.90
C GLU A 168 9.88 8.42 -10.91
N ASP A 169 9.88 8.80 -9.62
CA ASP A 169 10.65 8.10 -8.60
C ASP A 169 10.06 6.71 -8.31
N ALA A 170 8.73 6.58 -8.31
CA ALA A 170 8.05 5.30 -8.15
C ALA A 170 8.28 4.36 -9.34
N ARG A 171 8.18 4.88 -10.57
CA ARG A 171 8.46 4.15 -11.81
C ARG A 171 9.88 3.61 -11.83
N ARG A 172 10.87 4.39 -11.37
CA ARG A 172 12.26 3.93 -11.24
C ARG A 172 12.41 2.75 -10.28
N VAL A 173 11.66 2.71 -9.18
CA VAL A 173 11.70 1.55 -8.25
C VAL A 173 11.22 0.27 -8.94
N LEU A 174 10.15 0.37 -9.73
CA LEU A 174 9.63 -0.76 -10.52
C LEU A 174 10.62 -1.20 -11.60
N GLU A 175 11.22 -0.24 -12.30
CA GLU A 175 12.26 -0.50 -13.31
C GLU A 175 13.51 -1.15 -12.70
N ASP A 176 14.01 -0.62 -11.58
CA ASP A 176 15.15 -1.17 -10.83
C ASP A 176 14.88 -2.60 -10.35
N TYR A 177 13.63 -2.91 -9.96
CA TYR A 177 13.22 -4.27 -9.57
C TYR A 177 13.30 -5.23 -10.76
N ARG A 178 12.72 -4.84 -11.90
CA ARG A 178 12.75 -5.64 -13.13
C ARG A 178 14.18 -5.87 -13.62
N LEU A 179 15.00 -4.83 -13.66
CA LEU A 179 16.39 -4.90 -14.15
C LEU A 179 17.29 -5.79 -13.29
N ARG A 180 17.03 -5.88 -11.98
CA ARG A 180 17.73 -6.80 -11.07
C ARG A 180 17.20 -8.24 -11.12
N GLY A 181 16.23 -8.55 -11.99
CA GLY A 181 15.63 -9.88 -12.09
C GLY A 181 14.72 -10.22 -10.91
N GLY A 182 14.04 -9.22 -10.34
CA GLY A 182 13.05 -9.43 -9.29
C GLY A 182 11.97 -10.44 -9.70
N ARG A 183 11.48 -11.22 -8.73
CA ARG A 183 10.51 -12.28 -8.97
C ARG A 183 9.12 -11.69 -9.22
N ILE A 184 8.54 -11.96 -10.39
CA ILE A 184 7.12 -11.73 -10.66
C ILE A 184 6.31 -12.90 -10.08
N TYR A 185 5.17 -12.60 -9.47
CA TYR A 185 4.27 -13.55 -8.82
C TYR A 185 2.81 -13.20 -9.07
#